data_AF-A0A183LEQ2-F1
#
_entry.id   AF-A0A183LEQ2-F1
#
_cell.length_a   1.000
_cell.length_b   1.000
_cell.length_c   1.000
_cell.angle_alpha   90.00
_cell.angle_beta   90.00
_cell.angle_gamma   90.00
#
_symmetry.space_group_name_H-M   'P 1'
#
loop_
_entity.id
_entity.type
_entity.pdbx_description
1 polymer ?
#
loop_
_entity_poly.entity_id
_entity_poly.type
_entity_poly.pdbx_seq_one_letter_code
_entity_poly.pdbx_strand_id
1 'polypeptide(L)' 'MLLYSGQEEENAPHIQGVSLMLFKEARNALAGWESHGHRIIEASLKTKKEGLTMNVKQCHAPTNDINDDNKDQF' A
#
# COMPACT_ATOMS: atom_id res chain seq x y z
N MET A 1 -10.18 3.72 7.62
CA MET A 1 -9.77 3.56 6.22
C MET A 1 -8.51 2.76 6.23
N LEU A 2 -8.56 1.66 5.48
CA LEU A 2 -7.47 0.75 5.23
C LEU A 2 -7.24 0.80 3.72
N LEU A 3 -6.01 1.03 3.30
CA LEU A 3 -5.61 0.89 1.89
C LEU A 3 -5.04 -0.51 1.71
N TYR A 4 -5.33 -1.16 0.59
CA TYR A 4 -4.94 -2.55 0.34
C TYR A 4 -4.49 -2.72 -1.11
N SER A 5 -3.36 -3.38 -1.32
CA SER A 5 -2.78 -3.65 -2.65
C SER A 5 -3.04 -5.08 -3.15
N GLY A 6 -3.50 -5.99 -2.28
CA GLY A 6 -3.77 -7.37 -2.65
C GLY A 6 -5.07 -7.54 -3.45
N GLN A 7 -5.28 -8.76 -3.97
CA GLN A 7 -6.44 -9.10 -4.80
C GLN A 7 -7.77 -8.82 -4.10
N GLU A 8 -8.69 -8.16 -4.79
CA GLU A 8 -10.02 -7.75 -4.27
C GLU A 8 -11.03 -8.90 -4.15
N GLU A 9 -10.68 -10.13 -4.53
CA GLU A 9 -11.58 -11.27 -4.39
C GLU A 9 -11.90 -11.51 -2.91
N GLU A 10 -13.19 -11.44 -2.58
CA GLU A 10 -13.74 -11.53 -1.21
C GLU A 10 -13.29 -12.78 -0.44
N ASN A 11 -12.78 -13.81 -1.13
CA ASN A 11 -12.35 -15.09 -0.55
C ASN A 11 -10.92 -15.49 -0.95
N ALA A 12 -10.16 -14.63 -1.61
CA ALA A 12 -8.77 -14.94 -1.95
C ALA A 12 -7.92 -14.96 -0.67
N PRO A 13 -6.97 -15.91 -0.53
CA PRO A 13 -6.06 -15.91 0.61
C PRO A 13 -5.31 -14.58 0.69
N HIS A 14 -5.46 -13.85 1.79
CA HIS A 14 -4.76 -12.58 2.06
C HIS A 14 -3.26 -12.78 2.37
N ILE A 15 -2.56 -13.53 1.52
CA ILE A 15 -1.19 -14.00 1.78
C ILE A 15 -0.14 -13.01 1.21
N GLN A 16 -0.49 -12.20 0.21
CA GLN A 16 0.48 -11.40 -0.55
C GLN A 16 0.23 -9.89 -0.57
N GLY A 17 -0.90 -9.44 -0.02
CA GLY A 17 -1.26 -8.02 0.03
C GLY A 17 -0.52 -7.25 1.12
N VAL A 18 -0.20 -5.98 0.86
CA VAL A 18 0.17 -5.02 1.90
C VAL A 18 -1.05 -4.20 2.27
N SER A 19 -1.11 -3.77 3.53
CA SER A 19 -2.16 -2.86 4.00
C SER A 19 -1.57 -1.66 4.73
N LEU A 20 -2.09 -0.47 4.44
CA LEU A 20 -1.77 0.75 5.18
C LEU A 20 -2.98 1.22 5.97
N MET A 21 -2.88 1.18 7.30
CA MET A 21 -3.95 1.64 8.19
C MET A 21 -3.77 3.13 8.50
N LEU A 22 -4.78 3.93 8.17
CA LEU A 22 -4.76 5.37 8.42
C LEU A 22 -5.50 5.73 9.71
N PHE A 23 -4.81 6.45 10.59
CA PHE A 23 -5.42 7.13 11.75
C PHE A 23 -6.44 8.17 11.30
N LYS A 24 -7.38 8.55 12.19
CA LYS A 24 -8.50 9.43 11.86
C LYS A 24 -8.08 10.73 11.15
N GLU A 25 -7.04 11.40 11.63
CA GLU A 25 -6.56 12.65 11.05
C GLU A 25 -5.88 12.44 9.68
N ALA A 26 -5.11 11.35 9.54
CA ALA A 26 -4.46 11.00 8.28
C ALA A 26 -5.46 10.67 7.16
N ARG A 27 -6.67 10.19 7.50
CA ARG A 27 -7.74 9.94 6.50
C ARG A 27 -8.17 11.23 5.81
N ASN A 28 -8.29 12.32 6.56
CA ASN A 28 -8.69 13.63 6.03
C ASN A 28 -7.55 14.29 5.23
N ALA A 29 -6.31 13.89 5.52
CA ALA A 29 -5.12 14.36 4.84
C ALA A 29 -4.80 13.57 3.56
N LEU A 30 -5.41 12.41 3.30
CA LEU A 30 -5.08 11.59 2.13
C LEU A 30 -5.43 12.34 0.84
N ALA A 31 -4.41 12.60 0.02
CA ALA A 31 -4.52 13.22 -1.29
C ALA A 31 -4.76 12.18 -2.39
N GLY A 32 -4.19 10.99 -2.23
CA GLY A 32 -4.32 9.88 -3.18
C GLY A 32 -3.49 8.69 -2.72
N TRP A 33 -3.74 7.54 -3.34
CA TRP A 33 -2.94 6.34 -3.16
C TRP A 33 -2.97 5.48 -4.41
N GLU A 34 -1.95 4.65 -4.57
CA GLU A 34 -1.76 3.73 -5.67
C GLU A 34 -1.13 2.44 -5.14
N SER A 35 -1.51 1.30 -5.72
CA SER A 35 -0.82 0.03 -5.49
C SER A 35 0.03 -0.32 -6.70
N HIS A 36 1.24 -0.79 -6.44
CA HIS A 36 2.12 -1.38 -7.45
C HIS A 36 2.20 -2.88 -7.13
N GLY A 37 1.49 -3.69 -7.91
CA GLY A 37 1.30 -5.11 -7.64
C GLY A 37 0.65 -5.40 -6.28
N HIS A 38 0.78 -6.65 -5.81
CA HIS A 38 0.22 -7.05 -4.51
C HIS A 38 1.00 -6.50 -3.31
N ARG A 39 2.29 -6.19 -3.47
CA ARG A 39 3.19 -5.98 -2.33
C ARG A 39 3.51 -4.53 -2.06
N ILE A 40 3.14 -3.58 -2.91
CA ILE A 40 3.50 -2.18 -2.73
C ILE A 40 2.23 -1.32 -2.66
N ILE A 41 2.18 -0.48 -1.63
CA ILE A 41 1.24 0.64 -1.53
C ILE A 41 2.05 1.93 -1.46
N GLU A 42 1.65 2.90 -2.26
CA GLU A 42 2.07 4.29 -2.17
C GLU A 42 0.87 5.17 -1.80
N ALA A 43 1.02 6.03 -0.81
CA ALA A 43 -0.01 6.96 -0.38
C ALA A 43 0.59 8.37 -0.23
N SER A 44 -0.13 9.37 -0.70
CA SER A 44 0.23 10.78 -0.56
C SER A 44 -0.70 11.46 0.44
N LEU A 45 -0.14 12.13 1.43
CA LEU A 45 -0.84 12.82 2.51
C LEU A 45 -0.50 14.31 2.47
N LYS A 46 -1.50 15.19 2.43
CA LYS A 46 -1.30 16.63 2.63
C LYS A 46 -0.83 16.86 4.05
N THR A 47 0.24 17.64 4.22
CA THR A 47 0.66 18.05 5.56
C THR A 47 -0.09 19.32 5.98
N LYS A 48 0.02 19.69 7.25
CA LYS A 48 -0.50 20.97 7.76
C LYS A 48 0.23 22.19 7.15
N LYS A 49 1.44 21.99 6.63
CA LYS A 49 2.17 23.03 5.91
C LYS A 49 1.67 23.03 4.46
N GLU A 50 1.03 24.14 4.08
CA GLU A 50 0.52 24.32 2.74
C GLU A 50 1.63 24.19 1.68
N GLY A 51 1.32 23.54 0.57
CA GLY A 51 2.29 23.22 -0.49
C GLY A 51 3.21 22.02 -0.21
N LEU A 52 3.12 21.38 0.96
CA LEU A 52 3.90 20.18 1.29
C LEU A 52 3.03 18.92 1.38
N THR A 53 3.43 17.90 0.63
CA THR A 53 2.86 16.55 0.66
C THR A 53 3.87 15.56 1.23
N MET A 54 3.39 14.65 2.07
CA MET A 54 4.16 13.53 2.61
C MET A 54 3.76 12.26 1.87
N ASN A 55 4.72 11.60 1.22
CA ASN A 55 4.50 10.32 0.56
C ASN A 55 4.96 9.17 1.46
N VAL A 56 4.13 8.14 1.56
CA VAL A 56 4.38 6.91 2.31
C VAL A 56 4.39 5.77 1.30
N LYS A 57 5.53 5.07 1.19
CA LYS A 57 5.64 3.83 0.42
C LYS A 57 5.84 2.68 1.39
N GLN A 58 4.96 1.69 1.32
CA GLN A 58 5.06 0.47 2.10
C GLN A 58 5.20 -0.71 1.15
N CYS A 59 6.21 -1.55 1.39
CA CYS A 59 6.49 -2.73 0.60
C CYS A 59 6.72 -3.94 1.51
N HIS A 60 6.23 -5.11 1.13
CA HIS A 60 6.61 -6.38 1.75
C HIS A 60 7.72 -7.04 0.92
N ALA A 61 8.84 -7.36 1.56
CA ALA A 61 9.95 -8.05 0.91
C ALA A 61 9.51 -9.46 0.44
N PRO A 62 9.95 -9.95 -0.73
CA PRO A 62 9.67 -11.32 -1.13
C PRO A 62 10.24 -12.31 -0.11
N THR A 63 9.51 -13.37 0.21
CA THR A 63 10.03 -14.49 1.01
C THR A 63 10.71 -15.52 0.10
N ASN A 64 11.62 -16.33 0.65
CA ASN A 64 12.39 -17.32 -0.12
C ASN A 64 11.50 -18.36 -0.83
N ASP A 65 10.29 -18.58 -0.32
CA ASP A 65 9.33 -19.55 -0.85
C ASP A 65 8.52 -19.02 -2.06
N ILE A 66 8.69 -17.75 -2.41
CA ILE A 66 8.03 -17.14 -3.58
C ILE A 66 8.80 -17.53 -4.83
N ASN A 67 8.10 -18.04 -5.85
CA ASN A 67 8.68 -18.34 -7.15
C ASN A 67 9.39 -17.10 -7.73
N ASP A 68 10.55 -17.26 -8.37
CA ASP A 68 11.37 -16.13 -8.83
C ASP A 68 10.60 -15.20 -9.79
N ASP A 69 9.72 -15.74 -10.65
CA ASP A 69 8.84 -14.95 -11.54
C ASP A 69 7.90 -13.98 -10.78
N ASN A 70 7.52 -14.34 -9.55
CA ASN A 70 6.68 -13.51 -8.66
C ASN A 70 7.51 -12.57 -7.76
N LYS A 71 8.85 -12.64 -7.81
CA LYS A 71 9.73 -11.68 -7.14
C LYS A 71 9.98 -10.44 -8.00
N ASP A 72 9.91 -10.60 -9.33
CA ASP A 72 10.18 -9.53 -10.29
C ASP A 72 8.95 -8.68 -10.65
N GLN A 73 7.73 -9.16 -10.36
CA GLN A 73 6.51 -8.35 -10.42
C GLN A 73 6.37 -7.51 -9.14
N PHE A 74 6.88 -6.29 -9.21
CA PHE A 74 6.58 -5.19 -8.28
C PHE A 74 5.54 -4.25 -8.89
#